data_AF-A0A7Z9HE00-F1
#
_entry.id   AF-A0A7Z9HE00-F1
#
_cell.length_a   1.000
_cell.length_b   1.000
_cell.length_c   1.000
_cell.angle_alpha   90.00
_cell.angle_beta   90.00
_cell.angle_gamma   90.00
#
_symmetry.space_group_name_H-M   'P 1'
#
loop_
_entity.id
_entity.type
_entity.pdbx_description
1 polymer ?
#
loop_
_entity_poly.entity_id
_entity_poly.type
_entity_poly.pdbx_seq_one_letter_code
_entity_poly.pdbx_strand_id
1 'polypeptide(L)'
;MSYSGNVHEISFDEKQILLIGTAHISQSSVDEVNSVIDQEKPDTVCIELCSSRHQAMLDKDQWKNMDIYKVVREGKSFLLFANLIMTAFQKRLGSQLGVKPGAEMLEAANAAERVGAELILADRD
;
A
#
# COMPACT_ATOMS: atom_id res chain seq x y z
N MET A 1 5.04 -6.61 -25.85
CA MET A 1 3.83 -5.86 -25.47
C MET A 1 4.11 -4.36 -25.63
N SER A 2 3.08 -3.51 -25.60
CA SER A 2 3.27 -2.08 -25.35
C SER A 2 2.89 -1.81 -23.90
N TYR A 3 3.86 -1.59 -23.04
CA TYR A 3 3.59 -1.07 -21.70
C TYR A 3 3.25 0.42 -21.77
N SER A 4 2.74 0.96 -20.66
CA SER A 4 2.66 2.41 -20.50
C SER A 4 4.08 3.00 -20.39
N GLY A 5 4.20 4.32 -20.47
CA GLY A 5 5.48 5.01 -20.23
C GLY A 5 6.02 4.90 -18.80
N ASN A 6 5.27 4.31 -17.86
CA ASN A 6 5.67 4.14 -16.46
C ASN A 6 6.39 2.80 -16.20
N VAL A 7 6.34 1.87 -17.15
CA VAL A 7 7.01 0.56 -17.01
C VAL A 7 8.32 0.61 -17.79
N HIS A 8 9.41 0.37 -17.08
CA HIS A 8 10.74 0.33 -17.65
C HIS A 8 11.27 -1.10 -17.61
N GLU A 9 11.61 -1.63 -18.78
CA GLU A 9 12.28 -2.92 -18.90
C GLU A 9 13.79 -2.75 -18.71
N ILE A 10 14.35 -3.53 -17.79
CA ILE A 10 15.78 -3.52 -17.47
C ILE A 10 16.27 -4.97 -17.54
N SER A 11 17.29 -5.22 -18.36
CA SER A 11 18.01 -6.48 -18.34
C SER A 11 19.23 -6.36 -17.44
N PHE A 12 19.36 -7.25 -16.47
CA PHE A 12 20.48 -7.28 -15.54
C PHE A 12 20.93 -8.73 -15.33
N ASP A 13 22.16 -9.04 -15.75
CA ASP A 13 22.68 -10.41 -15.86
C ASP A 13 21.70 -11.32 -16.63
N GLU A 14 21.25 -12.42 -16.00
CA GLU A 14 20.28 -13.37 -16.55
C GLU A 14 18.83 -13.05 -16.14
N LYS A 15 18.59 -11.83 -15.62
CA LYS A 15 17.27 -11.40 -15.12
C LYS A 15 16.66 -10.31 -15.98
N GLN A 16 15.34 -10.38 -16.12
CA GLN A 16 14.51 -9.30 -16.62
C GLN A 16 13.81 -8.64 -15.44
N ILE A 17 13.92 -7.32 -15.36
CA ILE A 17 13.33 -6.51 -14.30
C ILE A 17 12.34 -5.55 -14.95
N LEU A 18 11.11 -5.53 -14.45
CA LEU A 18 10.10 -4.54 -14.81
C LEU A 18 9.98 -3.54 -13.67
N LEU A 19 10.47 -2.33 -13.89
CA LEU A 19 10.36 -1.24 -12.91
C LEU A 19 9.11 -0.43 -13.21
N ILE A 20 8.14 -0.43 -12.30
CA ILE A 20 6.85 0.25 -12.45
C ILE A 20 6.84 1.52 -11.60
N GLY A 21 6.83 2.68 -12.24
CA GLY A 21 6.68 3.97 -11.55
C GLY A 21 5.23 4.20 -11.11
N THR A 22 5.00 4.30 -9.80
CA THR A 22 3.65 4.50 -9.24
C THR A 22 3.46 5.88 -8.59
N ALA A 23 2.23 6.38 -8.57
CA ALA A 23 1.85 7.56 -7.80
C ALA A 23 1.02 7.15 -6.57
N HIS A 24 1.41 7.65 -5.39
CA HIS A 24 0.98 7.15 -4.08
C HIS A 24 -0.51 7.35 -3.71
N ILE A 25 -1.32 7.88 -4.62
CA ILE A 25 -2.79 8.00 -4.53
C ILE A 25 -3.32 7.96 -5.97
N SER A 26 -3.20 6.82 -6.65
CA SER A 26 -3.61 6.71 -8.06
C SER A 26 -4.26 5.37 -8.37
N GLN A 27 -5.50 5.42 -8.87
CA GLN A 27 -6.20 4.22 -9.32
C GLN A 27 -5.49 3.62 -10.54
N SER A 28 -4.94 4.47 -11.42
CA SER A 28 -4.20 3.98 -12.57
C SER A 28 -2.95 3.20 -12.16
N SER A 29 -2.30 3.59 -11.06
CA SER A 29 -1.15 2.84 -10.54
C SER A 29 -1.59 1.49 -9.96
N VAL A 30 -2.72 1.44 -9.24
CA VAL A 30 -3.30 0.18 -8.75
C VAL A 30 -3.65 -0.77 -9.90
N ASP A 31 -4.28 -0.25 -10.95
CA ASP A 31 -4.69 -1.05 -12.10
C ASP A 31 -3.47 -1.53 -12.89
N GLU A 32 -2.45 -0.67 -13.04
CA GLU A 32 -1.20 -0.97 -13.76
C GLU A 32 -0.39 -2.06 -13.07
N VAL A 33 -0.17 -1.98 -11.76
CA VAL A 33 0.60 -3.02 -11.03
C VAL A 33 -0.11 -4.37 -11.10
N ASN A 34 -1.44 -4.41 -10.91
CA ASN A 34 -2.21 -5.65 -11.05
C ASN A 34 -2.09 -6.22 -12.46
N SER A 35 -2.31 -5.37 -13.48
CA SER A 35 -2.26 -5.77 -14.88
C SER A 35 -0.89 -6.33 -15.28
N VAL A 36 0.21 -5.68 -14.87
CA VAL A 36 1.57 -6.14 -15.18
C VAL A 36 1.87 -7.45 -14.47
N ILE A 37 1.57 -7.57 -13.17
CA ILE A 37 1.88 -8.78 -12.39
C ILE A 37 1.06 -9.98 -12.88
N ASP A 38 -0.23 -9.82 -13.14
CA ASP A 38 -1.10 -10.91 -13.60
C ASP A 38 -0.73 -11.40 -15.01
N GLN A 39 -0.19 -10.51 -15.85
CA GLN A 39 0.26 -10.84 -17.21
C GLN A 39 1.63 -11.51 -17.22
N GLU A 40 2.60 -10.93 -16.54
CA GLU A 40 4.00 -11.34 -16.59
C GLU A 40 4.28 -12.53 -15.66
N LYS A 41 3.48 -12.68 -14.59
CA LYS A 41 3.63 -13.75 -13.58
C LYS A 41 5.08 -13.91 -13.14
N PRO A 42 5.70 -12.85 -12.60
CA PRO A 42 7.11 -12.88 -12.26
C PRO A 42 7.40 -13.88 -11.14
N ASP A 43 8.64 -14.33 -11.04
CA ASP A 43 9.10 -15.14 -9.89
C ASP A 43 9.07 -14.34 -8.58
N THR A 44 9.26 -13.02 -8.67
CA THR A 44 9.40 -12.11 -7.52
C THR A 44 8.75 -10.75 -7.78
N VAL A 45 8.05 -10.23 -6.78
CA VAL A 45 7.52 -8.86 -6.74
C VAL A 45 8.19 -8.10 -5.60
N CYS A 46 8.89 -7.01 -5.93
CA CYS A 46 9.52 -6.12 -4.96
C CYS A 46 8.67 -4.87 -4.77
N ILE A 47 8.32 -4.51 -3.54
CA ILE A 47 7.61 -3.26 -3.22
C ILE A 47 8.48 -2.31 -2.41
N GLU A 48 8.41 -1.02 -2.69
CA GLU A 48 9.09 0.04 -1.92
C GLU A 48 8.35 0.30 -0.60
N LEU A 49 8.37 -0.70 0.30
CA LEU A 49 7.72 -0.63 1.61
C LEU A 49 8.52 -1.41 2.65
N CYS A 50 8.82 -0.78 3.79
CA CYS A 50 9.54 -1.43 4.88
C CYS A 50 8.63 -2.32 5.75
N SER A 51 9.24 -3.21 6.54
CA SER A 51 8.50 -4.20 7.36
C SER A 51 7.58 -3.52 8.38
N SER A 52 8.04 -2.46 9.03
CA SER A 52 7.25 -1.71 10.01
C SER A 52 6.00 -1.07 9.40
N ARG A 53 6.12 -0.46 8.21
CA ARG A 53 4.98 0.12 7.47
C ARG A 53 4.05 -0.95 6.91
N HIS A 54 4.60 -2.05 6.40
CA HIS A 54 3.81 -3.18 5.92
C HIS A 54 2.96 -3.78 7.05
N GLN A 55 3.56 -4.00 8.24
CA GLN A 55 2.82 -4.47 9.39
C GLN A 55 1.74 -3.47 9.84
N ALA A 56 2.04 -2.16 9.88
CA ALA A 56 1.05 -1.14 10.22
C ALA A 56 -0.12 -1.06 9.21
N MET A 57 0.12 -1.41 7.94
CA MET A 57 -0.93 -1.50 6.93
C MET A 57 -1.88 -2.67 7.16
N LEU A 58 -1.36 -3.80 7.65
CA LEU A 58 -2.12 -5.00 8.00
C LEU A 58 -2.85 -4.84 9.35
N ASP A 59 -2.18 -4.25 10.34
CA ASP A 59 -2.57 -4.27 11.75
C ASP A 59 -3.26 -2.97 12.21
N LYS A 60 -4.15 -2.42 11.37
CA LYS A 60 -4.80 -1.09 11.56
C LYS A 60 -5.57 -0.89 12.87
N ASP A 61 -5.83 -1.96 13.62
CA ASP A 61 -6.70 -1.96 14.79
C ASP A 61 -5.94 -2.08 16.12
N GLN A 62 -4.71 -2.63 16.15
CA GLN A 62 -4.00 -2.83 17.42
C GLN A 62 -3.60 -1.51 18.10
N TRP A 63 -3.04 -0.57 17.34
CA TRP A 63 -2.60 0.72 17.91
C TRP A 63 -3.77 1.58 18.41
N LYS A 64 -4.91 1.54 17.70
CA LYS A 64 -6.11 2.31 18.09
C LYS A 64 -6.69 1.84 19.41
N ASN A 65 -6.70 0.54 19.66
CA ASN A 65 -7.32 -0.02 20.86
C ASN A 65 -6.59 0.39 22.15
N MET A 66 -5.26 0.43 22.14
CA MET A 66 -4.45 0.81 23.30
C MET A 66 -4.65 2.28 23.70
N ASP A 67 -4.71 3.18 22.71
CA ASP A 67 -4.81 4.62 22.95
C ASP A 67 -6.22 5.04 23.39
N ILE A 68 -7.26 4.42 22.83
CA ILE A 68 -8.66 4.67 23.22
C ILE A 68 -8.88 4.35 24.71
N TYR A 69 -8.39 3.21 25.20
CA TYR A 69 -8.56 2.82 26.60
C TYR A 69 -7.91 3.84 27.55
N LYS A 70 -6.70 4.31 27.21
CA LYS A 70 -5.97 5.30 28.00
C LYS A 70 -6.68 6.66 28.01
N VAL A 71 -7.12 7.14 26.84
CA VAL A 71 -7.81 8.44 26.69
C VAL A 71 -9.14 8.46 27.44
N VAL A 72 -9.89 7.35 27.43
CA VAL A 72 -11.14 7.22 28.19
C VAL A 72 -10.86 7.20 29.70
N ARG A 73 -9.83 6.45 30.15
CA ARG A 73 -9.45 6.37 31.57
C ARG A 73 -8.96 7.69 32.14
N GLU A 74 -8.30 8.53 31.34
CA GLU A 74 -7.83 9.86 31.72
C GLU A 74 -8.92 10.95 31.64
N GLY A 75 -10.17 10.60 31.28
CA GLY A 75 -11.27 11.57 31.15
C GLY A 75 -11.16 12.50 29.94
N LYS A 76 -10.28 12.19 28.99
CA LYS A 76 -9.98 13.01 27.81
C LYS A 76 -10.87 12.65 26.60
N SER A 77 -12.09 12.20 26.84
CA SER A 77 -13.02 11.71 25.81
C SER A 77 -13.33 12.74 24.72
N PHE A 78 -13.28 14.04 25.04
CA PHE A 78 -13.42 15.11 24.05
C PHE A 78 -12.33 15.09 22.96
N LEU A 79 -11.08 14.77 23.33
CA LEU A 79 -9.97 14.66 22.36
C LEU A 79 -10.17 13.46 21.42
N LEU A 80 -10.63 12.33 21.96
CA LEU A 80 -11.02 11.18 21.15
C LEU A 80 -12.14 11.56 20.16
N PHE A 81 -13.15 12.29 20.63
CA PHE A 81 -14.27 12.72 19.79
C PHE A 81 -13.81 13.68 18.68
N ALA A 82 -12.95 14.65 18.99
CA ALA A 82 -12.35 15.54 18.00
C ALA A 82 -11.52 14.76 16.96
N ASN A 83 -10.73 13.78 17.39
CA ASN A 83 -9.96 12.92 16.50
C ASN A 83 -10.87 12.05 15.60
N LEU A 84 -11.98 11.53 16.12
CA LEU A 84 -12.95 10.76 15.35
C LEU A 84 -13.63 11.62 14.27
N ILE A 85 -14.00 12.86 14.60
CA ILE A 85 -14.56 13.82 13.63
C ILE A 85 -13.53 14.13 12.54
N MET A 86 -12.28 14.43 12.92
CA MET A 86 -11.19 14.70 11.98
C MET A 86 -10.93 13.50 11.08
N THR A 87 -10.89 12.29 11.65
CA THR A 87 -10.70 11.04 10.90
C THR A 87 -11.86 10.78 9.94
N ALA A 88 -13.11 11.04 10.35
CA ALA A 88 -14.28 10.91 9.48
C ALA A 88 -14.22 11.91 8.32
N PHE A 89 -13.76 13.13 8.57
CA PHE A 89 -13.56 14.15 7.54
C PHE A 89 -12.43 13.78 6.57
N GLN A 90 -11.30 13.30 7.09
CA GLN A 90 -10.18 12.77 6.29
C GLN A 90 -10.61 11.57 5.45
N LYS A 91 -11.39 10.64 6.00
CA LYS A 91 -11.97 9.52 5.24
C LYS A 91 -12.89 10.00 4.12
N ARG A 92 -13.74 11.00 4.39
CA ARG A 92 -14.64 11.57 3.39
C ARG A 92 -13.87 12.27 2.26
N LEU A 93 -12.84 13.06 2.58
CA LEU A 93 -11.97 13.67 1.57
C LEU A 93 -11.16 12.61 0.79
N GLY A 94 -10.61 11.62 1.47
CA GLY A 94 -9.91 10.50 0.83
C GLY A 94 -10.83 9.68 -0.08
N SER A 95 -12.12 9.55 0.26
CA SER A 95 -13.10 8.88 -0.60
C SER A 95 -13.43 9.65 -1.89
N GLN A 96 -13.19 10.97 -1.94
CA GLN A 96 -13.31 11.76 -3.17
C GLN A 96 -12.11 11.54 -4.12
N LEU A 97 -10.98 11.03 -3.60
CA LEU A 97 -9.82 10.61 -4.40
C LEU A 97 -9.88 9.12 -4.78
N GLY A 98 -10.89 8.37 -4.29
CA GLY A 98 -11.16 6.97 -4.64
C GLY A 98 -10.15 5.94 -4.12
N VAL A 99 -8.90 6.35 -3.90
CA VAL A 99 -7.76 5.47 -3.64
C VAL A 99 -7.09 5.84 -2.32
N LYS A 100 -6.77 4.82 -1.52
CA LYS A 100 -6.05 5.01 -0.26
C LYS A 100 -4.56 5.18 -0.55
N PRO A 101 -3.82 5.99 0.24
CA PRO A 101 -2.37 6.00 0.16
C PRO A 101 -1.77 4.61 0.31
N GLY A 102 -0.83 4.24 -0.56
CA GLY A 102 -0.20 2.93 -0.57
C GLY A 102 -1.09 1.78 -1.07
N ALA A 103 -2.24 2.09 -1.70
CA ALA A 103 -3.12 1.07 -2.25
C ALA A 103 -2.43 0.26 -3.35
N GLU A 104 -1.62 0.91 -4.17
CA GLU A 104 -0.82 0.26 -5.22
C GLU A 104 0.17 -0.77 -4.64
N MET A 105 0.81 -0.46 -3.51
CA MET A 105 1.73 -1.40 -2.85
C MET A 105 0.99 -2.59 -2.24
N LEU A 106 -0.17 -2.33 -1.61
CA LEU A 106 -1.01 -3.40 -1.06
C LEU A 106 -1.53 -4.32 -2.17
N GLU A 107 -1.98 -3.73 -3.28
CA GLU A 107 -2.47 -4.49 -4.42
C GLU A 107 -1.36 -5.26 -5.14
N ALA A 108 -0.14 -4.71 -5.23
CA ALA A 108 1.01 -5.45 -5.71
C ALA A 108 1.35 -6.65 -4.81
N ALA A 109 1.27 -6.49 -3.49
CA ALA A 109 1.45 -7.60 -2.54
C ALA A 109 0.37 -8.69 -2.70
N ASN A 110 -0.90 -8.29 -2.83
CA ASN A 110 -2.00 -9.22 -3.08
C ASN A 110 -1.87 -9.93 -4.43
N ALA A 111 -1.44 -9.21 -5.47
CA ALA A 111 -1.21 -9.77 -6.79
C ALA A 111 -0.06 -10.78 -6.78
N ALA A 112 1.03 -10.49 -6.07
CA ALA A 112 2.15 -11.42 -5.87
C ALA A 112 1.66 -12.74 -5.24
N GLU A 113 0.88 -12.66 -4.17
CA GLU A 113 0.30 -13.85 -3.53
C GLU A 113 -0.61 -14.62 -4.51
N ARG A 114 -1.46 -13.91 -5.27
CA ARG A 114 -2.39 -14.50 -6.24
C ARG A 114 -1.68 -15.25 -7.37
N VAL A 115 -0.55 -14.75 -7.85
CA VAL A 115 0.23 -15.41 -8.93
C VAL A 115 1.28 -16.39 -8.38
N GLY A 116 1.45 -16.46 -7.06
CA GLY A 116 2.43 -17.33 -6.40
C GLY A 116 3.88 -16.81 -6.49
N ALA A 117 4.05 -15.50 -6.69
CA ALA A 117 5.36 -14.85 -6.68
C ALA A 117 5.89 -14.63 -5.26
N GLU A 118 7.21 -14.63 -5.10
CA GLU A 118 7.84 -14.20 -3.86
C GLU A 118 7.65 -12.68 -3.65
N LEU A 119 7.18 -12.26 -2.47
CA LEU A 119 7.06 -10.84 -2.13
C LEU A 119 8.29 -10.37 -1.34
N ILE A 120 8.98 -9.37 -1.86
CA ILE A 120 10.13 -8.72 -1.20
C ILE A 120 9.80 -7.27 -0.83
N LEU A 121 10.04 -6.94 0.45
CA LEU A 121 9.97 -5.59 0.98
C LEU A 121 11.31 -4.87 0.72
N ALA A 122 11.35 -4.04 -0.32
CA ALA A 122 12.55 -3.42 -0.87
C ALA A 122 12.77 -1.96 -0.43
N ASP A 123 12.36 -1.61 0.79
CA ASP A 123 12.59 -0.31 1.41
C ASP A 123 13.23 -0.44 2.80
N ARG A 124 13.82 0.65 3.29
CA ARG A 124 14.49 0.74 4.59
C ARG A 124 13.48 1.15 5.68
N ASP A 125 13.67 0.65 6.90
CA ASP A 125 12.94 1.14 8.08
C ASP A 125 13.31 2.60 8.42
#